data_AF-F3PTC3-F1
#
_entry.id   AF-F3PTC3-F1
#
_cell.length_a   1.000
_cell.length_b   1.000
_cell.length_c   1.000
_cell.angle_alpha   90.00
_cell.angle_beta   90.00
_cell.angle_gamma   90.00
#
_symmetry.space_group_name_H-M   'P 1'
#
loop_
_entity.id
_entity.type
_entity.pdbx_description
1 polymer ?
#
loop_
_entity_poly.entity_id
_entity_poly.type
_entity_poly.pdbx_seq_one_letter_code
_entity_poly.pdbx_strand_id
1 'polypeptide(L)'
;MPLSVDNYLFSFPYLWTDQEVAFMNISTGNTTYVKYQGMISGGNGLEHQHFHKLGDSFYFIPQGVNYYFYKIDTLEKKVSPAIFLDFGINEIKEGELPGRASGKRVDNDKDRMDIADEYSVRHNFLRKSDKYVIPMQKFFNEHYVYIYMVKGQESYGRHYIYNRMRDVGYLIKRGEPFCMYPCFAIDGNVLLAVCQPSELPMCVDRKFMAPEEIATMEGIKDEDNSIIIKYHLKR
;
A
#
# COMPACT_ATOMS: atom_id res chain seq x y z
N MET A 1 0.42 -11.43 11.40
CA MET A 1 -1.01 -11.82 11.40
C MET A 1 -1.15 -13.24 11.95
N PRO A 2 -2.02 -13.50 12.94
CA PRO A 2 -2.27 -14.87 13.42
C PRO A 2 -3.00 -15.70 12.36
N LEU A 3 -2.49 -16.89 12.10
CA LEU A 3 -3.16 -17.96 11.33
C LEU A 3 -3.96 -18.87 12.26
N SER A 4 -3.51 -19.02 13.51
CA SER A 4 -4.17 -19.72 14.62
C SER A 4 -3.62 -19.20 15.95
N VAL A 5 -3.97 -19.80 17.08
CA VAL A 5 -3.45 -19.44 18.42
C VAL A 5 -1.93 -19.45 18.46
N ASP A 6 -1.28 -20.37 17.74
CA ASP A 6 0.15 -20.58 17.81
C ASP A 6 0.91 -20.30 16.50
N ASN A 7 0.21 -20.20 15.37
CA ASN A 7 0.85 -20.00 14.07
C ASN A 7 0.64 -18.58 13.56
N TYR A 8 1.70 -17.91 13.14
CA TYR A 8 1.72 -16.50 12.78
C TYR A 8 2.52 -16.25 11.50
N LEU A 9 2.13 -15.19 10.80
CA LEU A 9 2.85 -14.62 9.68
C LEU A 9 3.51 -13.30 10.02
N PHE A 10 4.75 -13.14 9.58
CA PHE A 10 5.54 -11.92 9.72
C PHE A 10 6.30 -11.60 8.44
N SER A 11 6.46 -10.32 8.16
CA SER A 11 7.45 -9.80 7.22
C SER A 11 8.52 -9.07 8.02
N PHE A 12 9.79 -9.22 7.64
CA PHE A 12 10.90 -8.52 8.30
C PHE A 12 11.23 -7.21 7.57
N PRO A 13 11.92 -6.28 8.23
CA PRO A 13 12.49 -5.13 7.55
C PRO A 13 13.42 -5.57 6.41
N TYR A 14 13.04 -5.25 5.18
CA TYR A 14 13.74 -5.63 3.94
C TYR A 14 15.18 -5.14 3.87
N LEU A 15 15.55 -4.16 4.70
CA LEU A 15 16.92 -3.67 4.83
C LEU A 15 17.89 -4.79 5.25
N TRP A 16 17.44 -5.72 6.09
CA TRP A 16 18.30 -6.71 6.74
C TRP A 16 18.01 -8.16 6.33
N THR A 17 16.97 -8.37 5.54
CA THR A 17 16.53 -9.68 5.10
C THR A 17 16.29 -9.71 3.61
N ASP A 18 16.25 -10.92 3.05
CA ASP A 18 15.75 -11.12 1.70
C ASP A 18 14.24 -10.75 1.62
N GLN A 19 13.67 -10.74 0.42
CA GLN A 19 12.23 -10.57 0.23
C GLN A 19 11.49 -11.86 0.60
N GLU A 20 11.18 -11.96 1.89
CA GLU A 20 10.61 -13.16 2.47
C GLU A 20 9.46 -12.85 3.44
N VAL A 21 8.56 -13.83 3.55
CA VAL A 21 7.54 -13.92 4.61
C VAL A 21 7.90 -15.11 5.47
N ALA A 22 7.81 -14.94 6.79
CA ALA A 22 7.99 -16.02 7.75
C ALA A 22 6.66 -16.59 8.24
N PHE A 23 6.58 -17.91 8.21
CA PHE A 23 5.57 -18.72 8.89
C PHE A 23 6.18 -19.21 10.19
N MET A 24 5.75 -18.66 11.31
CA MET A 24 6.26 -18.95 12.64
C MET A 24 5.24 -19.73 13.46
N ASN A 25 5.68 -20.79 14.12
CA ASN A 25 4.92 -21.45 15.17
C ASN A 25 5.52 -21.02 16.52
N ILE A 26 4.76 -20.27 17.31
CA ILE A 26 5.22 -19.68 18.59
C ILE A 26 5.49 -20.77 19.63
N SER A 27 4.64 -21.80 19.73
CA SER A 27 4.81 -22.84 20.76
C SER A 27 6.06 -23.69 20.55
N THR A 28 6.46 -23.93 19.30
CA THR A 28 7.63 -24.75 18.95
C THR A 28 8.87 -23.92 18.61
N GLY A 29 8.72 -22.62 18.33
CA GLY A 29 9.78 -21.76 17.80
C GLY A 29 10.13 -22.01 16.32
N ASN A 30 9.51 -22.98 15.66
CA ASN A 30 9.82 -23.32 14.27
C ASN A 30 9.42 -22.18 13.32
N THR A 31 10.36 -21.77 12.45
CA THR A 31 10.13 -20.72 11.46
C THR A 31 10.47 -21.21 10.06
N THR A 32 9.55 -21.03 9.12
CA THR A 32 9.76 -21.30 7.69
C THR A 32 9.75 -19.98 6.92
N TYR A 33 10.81 -19.69 6.18
CA TYR A 33 10.93 -18.49 5.36
C TYR A 33 10.62 -18.79 3.91
N VAL A 34 9.78 -17.96 3.29
CA VAL A 34 9.30 -18.17 1.93
C VAL A 34 9.50 -16.89 1.14
N LYS A 35 10.17 -17.02 0.00
CA LYS A 35 10.41 -15.90 -0.92
C LYS A 35 9.19 -15.63 -1.78
N TYR A 36 9.04 -14.38 -2.21
CA TYR A 36 8.04 -13.97 -3.20
C TYR A 36 8.70 -13.20 -4.36
N GLN A 37 8.01 -13.11 -5.49
CA GLN A 37 8.54 -12.47 -6.71
C GLN A 37 8.32 -10.94 -6.73
N GLY A 38 8.61 -10.26 -7.84
CA GLY A 38 8.18 -8.87 -8.03
C GLY A 38 8.99 -7.77 -7.33
N MET A 39 10.27 -8.00 -7.04
CA MET A 39 11.14 -7.02 -6.39
C MET A 39 11.17 -5.68 -7.14
N ILE A 40 10.59 -4.61 -6.55
CA ILE A 40 11.03 -3.23 -6.75
C ILE A 40 10.85 -2.41 -5.45
N SER A 41 11.98 -1.85 -4.97
CA SER A 41 12.22 -0.95 -3.81
C SER A 41 11.26 -1.02 -2.61
N GLY A 42 11.76 -1.55 -1.48
CA GLY A 42 11.13 -1.37 -0.16
C GLY A 42 11.17 0.10 0.33
N GLY A 43 10.36 0.40 1.36
CA GLY A 43 10.35 1.69 2.06
C GLY A 43 9.87 2.91 1.28
N ASN A 44 9.44 2.73 0.03
CA ASN A 44 8.73 3.74 -0.74
C ASN A 44 7.24 3.45 -0.70
N GLY A 45 6.47 4.28 -0.01
CA GLY A 45 5.03 4.09 0.16
C GLY A 45 4.54 4.58 1.51
N LEU A 46 3.23 4.74 1.64
CA LEU A 46 2.61 4.94 2.94
C LEU A 46 2.59 3.61 3.70
N GLU A 47 2.78 3.69 5.00
CA GLU A 47 2.62 2.52 5.87
C GLU A 47 1.18 2.01 5.74
N HIS A 48 1.04 0.71 5.48
CA HIS A 48 -0.25 0.06 5.33
C HIS A 48 -0.17 -1.35 5.88
N GLN A 49 -1.33 -1.89 6.23
CA GLN A 49 -1.42 -3.28 6.65
C GLN A 49 -0.94 -4.18 5.51
N HIS A 50 0.06 -5.03 5.76
CA HIS A 50 0.61 -5.94 4.74
C HIS A 50 -0.19 -7.23 4.59
N PHE A 51 -0.90 -7.64 5.63
CA PHE A 51 -1.59 -8.93 5.67
C PHE A 51 -3.10 -8.71 5.74
N HIS A 52 -3.81 -9.32 4.80
CA HIS A 52 -5.26 -9.20 4.67
C HIS A 52 -5.92 -10.57 4.74
N LYS A 53 -7.15 -10.60 5.27
CA LYS A 53 -8.03 -11.77 5.24
C LYS A 53 -9.27 -11.42 4.44
N LEU A 54 -9.63 -12.27 3.47
CA LEU A 54 -10.83 -12.14 2.65
C LEU A 54 -11.55 -13.49 2.62
N GLY A 55 -12.69 -13.59 3.28
CA GLY A 55 -13.30 -14.87 3.61
C GLY A 55 -12.29 -15.78 4.32
N ASP A 56 -12.09 -16.99 3.79
CA ASP A 56 -11.11 -17.95 4.31
C ASP A 56 -9.71 -17.83 3.70
N SER A 57 -9.52 -16.91 2.75
CA SER A 57 -8.24 -16.70 2.08
C SER A 57 -7.41 -15.60 2.76
N PHE A 58 -6.10 -15.83 2.82
CA PHE A 58 -5.13 -14.86 3.32
C PHE A 58 -4.31 -14.28 2.18
N TYR A 59 -3.97 -13.00 2.30
CA TYR A 59 -3.22 -12.27 1.29
C TYR A 59 -2.11 -11.45 1.92
N PHE A 60 -1.04 -11.29 1.14
CA PHE A 60 0.10 -10.46 1.47
C PHE A 60 0.30 -9.40 0.39
N ILE A 61 0.41 -8.16 0.84
CA ILE A 61 0.70 -6.98 0.02
C ILE A 61 2.02 -6.39 0.53
N PRO A 62 3.13 -6.59 -0.19
CA PRO A 62 4.41 -6.04 0.22
C PRO A 62 4.42 -4.52 0.13
N GLN A 63 5.11 -3.88 1.07
CA GLN A 63 5.48 -2.48 0.99
C GLN A 63 6.35 -2.22 -0.24
N GLY A 64 6.40 -0.97 -0.69
CA GLY A 64 7.26 -0.61 -1.80
C GLY A 64 6.58 -0.73 -3.15
N VAL A 65 7.39 -0.55 -4.18
CA VAL A 65 7.01 -0.53 -5.60
C VAL A 65 6.80 -1.96 -6.16
N ASN A 66 6.26 -2.88 -5.36
CA ASN A 66 5.94 -4.22 -5.86
C ASN A 66 4.56 -4.21 -6.54
N TYR A 67 4.44 -4.70 -7.76
CA TYR A 67 3.19 -4.66 -8.53
C TYR A 67 2.25 -5.82 -8.24
N TYR A 68 2.57 -6.70 -7.28
CA TYR A 68 1.76 -7.87 -7.02
C TYR A 68 1.08 -7.83 -5.65
N PHE A 69 -0.10 -8.44 -5.63
CA PHE A 69 -0.77 -8.92 -4.43
C PHE A 69 -0.59 -10.42 -4.42
N TYR A 70 -0.27 -10.98 -3.27
CA TYR A 70 0.01 -12.40 -3.15
C TYR A 70 -1.08 -13.10 -2.35
N LYS A 71 -1.48 -14.29 -2.78
CA LYS A 71 -2.24 -15.22 -1.96
C LYS A 71 -1.27 -16.03 -1.10
N ILE A 72 -1.66 -16.25 0.14
CA ILE A 72 -0.94 -17.09 1.09
C ILE A 72 -1.64 -18.45 1.14
N ASP A 73 -0.88 -19.51 0.88
CA ASP A 73 -1.25 -20.88 1.19
C ASP A 73 -0.67 -21.24 2.57
N THR A 74 -1.54 -21.44 3.55
CA THR A 74 -1.15 -21.75 4.93
C THR A 74 -0.80 -23.21 5.15
N LEU A 75 -1.28 -24.12 4.29
CA LEU A 75 -0.99 -25.55 4.38
C LEU A 75 0.38 -25.83 3.77
N GLU A 76 0.60 -25.33 2.56
CA GLU A 76 1.85 -25.50 1.82
C GLU A 76 2.94 -24.53 2.27
N LYS A 77 2.57 -23.51 3.08
CA LYS A 77 3.43 -22.39 3.47
C LYS A 77 4.05 -21.74 2.23
N LYS A 78 3.20 -21.25 1.33
CA LYS A 78 3.60 -20.64 0.06
C LYS A 78 2.97 -19.27 -0.12
N VAL A 79 3.65 -18.43 -0.88
CA VAL A 79 3.17 -17.10 -1.28
C VAL A 79 3.20 -17.06 -2.79
N SER A 80 2.06 -16.81 -3.43
CA SER A 80 1.92 -16.87 -4.89
C SER A 80 1.20 -15.63 -5.43
N PRO A 81 1.61 -15.07 -6.58
CA PRO A 81 0.93 -13.95 -7.19
C PRO A 81 -0.57 -14.23 -7.39
N ALA A 82 -1.41 -13.25 -7.06
CA ALA A 82 -2.86 -13.34 -7.16
C ALA A 82 -3.47 -12.18 -7.97
N ILE A 83 -2.92 -10.97 -7.83
CA ILE A 83 -3.28 -9.80 -8.64
C ILE A 83 -1.98 -9.14 -9.09
N PHE A 84 -1.90 -8.76 -10.35
CA PHE A 84 -0.81 -7.97 -10.92
C PHE A 84 -1.35 -6.57 -11.30
N LEU A 85 -0.61 -5.55 -10.91
CA LEU A 85 -0.87 -4.16 -11.25
C LEU A 85 -0.07 -3.81 -12.51
N ASP A 86 -0.72 -3.89 -13.67
CA ASP A 86 -0.12 -3.54 -14.95
C ASP A 86 -0.07 -2.01 -15.11
N PHE A 87 1.15 -1.46 -15.06
CA PHE A 87 1.40 -0.03 -15.32
C PHE A 87 1.85 0.22 -16.77
N GLY A 88 1.87 -0.82 -17.60
CA GLY A 88 2.28 -0.82 -18.99
C GLY A 88 3.69 -0.28 -19.15
N ILE A 89 3.84 0.71 -20.04
CA ILE A 89 5.13 1.38 -20.29
C ILE A 89 5.67 2.16 -19.08
N ASN A 90 4.85 2.40 -18.05
CA ASN A 90 5.26 3.12 -16.84
C ASN A 90 5.76 2.20 -15.73
N GLU A 91 5.78 0.88 -15.95
CA GLU A 91 6.37 -0.06 -15.01
C GLU A 91 7.86 0.21 -14.81
N ILE A 92 8.21 0.44 -13.55
CA ILE A 92 9.61 0.57 -13.14
C ILE A 92 10.29 -0.80 -13.24
N LYS A 93 11.40 -0.85 -14.00
CA LYS A 93 12.22 -2.05 -14.13
C LYS A 93 13.42 -1.99 -13.19
N GLU A 94 13.77 -3.12 -12.58
CA GLU A 94 14.87 -3.21 -11.61
C GLU A 94 16.20 -2.70 -12.16
N GLY A 95 16.52 -3.00 -13.43
CA GLY A 95 17.75 -2.54 -14.08
C GLY A 95 17.85 -1.02 -14.30
N GLU A 96 16.76 -0.26 -14.09
CA GLU A 96 16.73 1.20 -14.18
C GLU A 96 16.96 1.90 -12.83
N LEU A 97 17.12 1.12 -11.75
CA LEU A 97 17.21 1.65 -10.39
C LEU A 97 18.64 1.59 -9.84
N PRO A 98 19.12 2.68 -9.20
CA PRO A 98 20.39 2.66 -8.50
C PRO A 98 20.26 1.89 -7.17
N GLY A 99 21.39 1.53 -6.57
CA GLY A 99 21.43 0.85 -5.26
C GLY A 99 20.72 -0.50 -5.26
N ARG A 100 20.14 -0.90 -4.11
CA ARG A 100 19.45 -2.20 -3.93
C ARG A 100 18.10 -2.06 -3.20
N ALA A 101 17.16 -2.97 -3.46
CA ALA A 101 15.83 -2.97 -2.83
C ALA A 101 15.76 -3.69 -1.48
N SER A 102 16.69 -4.63 -1.25
CA SER A 102 16.76 -5.43 -0.03
C SER A 102 18.20 -5.85 0.27
N GLY A 103 18.42 -6.33 1.50
CA GLY A 103 19.69 -6.91 1.93
C GLY A 103 19.71 -8.44 1.87
N LYS A 104 20.84 -9.01 2.27
CA LYS A 104 20.90 -10.37 2.84
C LYS A 104 21.20 -10.24 4.32
N ARG A 105 20.83 -11.25 5.11
CA ARG A 105 21.24 -11.30 6.51
C ARG A 105 22.77 -11.32 6.57
N VAL A 106 23.35 -10.33 7.24
CA VAL A 106 24.79 -10.17 7.43
C VAL A 106 25.09 -9.88 8.90
N ASP A 107 26.20 -10.43 9.37
CA ASP A 107 26.56 -10.44 10.80
C ASP A 107 27.56 -9.34 11.18
N ASN A 108 28.11 -8.60 10.22
CA ASN A 108 29.04 -7.50 10.49
C ASN A 108 28.44 -6.13 10.13
N ASP A 109 28.86 -5.12 10.87
CA ASP A 109 28.29 -3.78 10.79
C ASP A 109 28.65 -3.04 9.50
N LYS A 110 29.82 -3.33 8.91
CA LYS A 110 30.24 -2.70 7.65
C LYS A 110 29.30 -3.06 6.50
N ASP A 111 29.04 -4.35 6.32
CA ASP A 111 28.11 -4.80 5.28
C ASP A 111 26.70 -4.27 5.52
N ARG A 112 26.30 -4.12 6.79
CA ARG A 112 25.02 -3.49 7.14
C ARG A 112 24.97 -2.02 6.70
N MET A 113 26.04 -1.26 6.93
CA MET A 113 26.13 0.13 6.50
C MET A 113 26.09 0.24 4.97
N ASP A 114 26.83 -0.59 4.25
CA ASP A 114 26.84 -0.59 2.77
C ASP A 114 25.44 -0.90 2.20
N ILE A 115 24.71 -1.86 2.79
CA ILE A 115 23.32 -2.15 2.43
C ILE A 115 22.42 -0.93 2.70
N ALA A 116 22.58 -0.28 3.85
CA ALA A 116 21.77 0.88 4.22
C ALA A 116 22.00 2.09 3.31
N ASP A 117 23.25 2.31 2.89
CA ASP A 117 23.60 3.39 1.97
C ASP A 117 22.99 3.14 0.59
N GLU A 118 23.15 1.94 0.03
CA GLU A 118 22.55 1.62 -1.27
C GLU A 118 21.02 1.63 -1.25
N TYR A 119 20.41 1.17 -0.15
CA TYR A 119 18.97 1.27 0.05
C TYR A 119 18.51 2.74 0.09
N SER A 120 19.26 3.60 0.80
CA SER A 120 18.97 5.04 0.90
C SER A 120 19.12 5.75 -0.45
N VAL A 121 20.12 5.38 -1.26
CA VAL A 121 20.28 5.88 -2.63
C VAL A 121 19.04 5.56 -3.47
N ARG A 122 18.57 4.31 -3.43
CA ARG A 122 17.39 3.89 -4.17
C ARG A 122 16.11 4.58 -3.68
N HIS A 123 15.92 4.64 -2.36
CA HIS A 123 14.78 5.32 -1.73
C HIS A 123 14.68 6.77 -2.20
N ASN A 124 15.79 7.52 -2.08
CA ASN A 124 15.86 8.92 -2.46
C ASN A 124 15.67 9.15 -3.96
N PHE A 125 16.24 8.28 -4.80
CA PHE A 125 16.07 8.36 -6.25
C PHE A 125 14.60 8.26 -6.65
N LEU A 126 13.88 7.25 -6.13
CA LEU A 126 12.46 7.06 -6.42
C LEU A 126 11.61 8.22 -5.90
N ARG A 127 11.78 8.63 -4.65
CA ARG A 127 11.00 9.73 -4.05
C ARG A 127 11.16 11.07 -4.77
N LYS A 128 12.33 11.33 -5.35
CA LYS A 128 12.62 12.57 -6.09
C LYS A 128 12.33 12.46 -7.60
N SER A 129 12.01 11.26 -8.09
CA SER A 129 11.83 11.02 -9.51
C SER A 129 10.51 11.61 -10.01
N ASP A 130 10.60 12.48 -11.01
CA ASP A 130 9.49 12.92 -11.85
C ASP A 130 9.29 11.99 -13.06
N LYS A 131 10.13 10.96 -13.23
CA LYS A 131 10.01 9.97 -14.30
C LYS A 131 8.93 8.94 -13.96
N TYR A 132 8.95 8.40 -12.74
CA TYR A 132 8.15 7.25 -12.37
C TYR A 132 6.85 7.60 -11.64
N VAL A 133 5.82 6.78 -11.87
CA VAL A 133 4.60 6.77 -11.05
C VAL A 133 4.76 5.69 -10.00
N ILE A 134 4.73 6.07 -8.73
CA ILE A 134 5.00 5.18 -7.61
C ILE A 134 3.68 4.81 -6.94
N PRO A 135 3.30 3.52 -6.85
CA PRO A 135 2.16 3.08 -6.05
C PRO A 135 2.53 3.20 -4.56
N MET A 136 2.01 4.24 -3.91
CA MET A 136 2.29 4.55 -2.51
C MET A 136 1.48 3.70 -1.55
N GLN A 137 0.25 3.36 -1.93
CA GLN A 137 -0.62 2.53 -1.12
C GLN A 137 -1.49 1.69 -2.02
N LYS A 138 -1.69 0.42 -1.63
CA LYS A 138 -2.51 -0.51 -2.41
C LYS A 138 -3.19 -1.48 -1.46
N PHE A 139 -4.47 -1.70 -1.67
CA PHE A 139 -5.27 -2.68 -0.95
C PHE A 139 -6.51 -3.03 -1.77
N PHE A 140 -7.22 -4.07 -1.35
CA PHE A 140 -8.36 -4.58 -2.09
C PHE A 140 -9.34 -5.27 -1.15
N ASN A 141 -10.57 -5.44 -1.62
CA ASN A 141 -11.56 -6.33 -1.04
C ASN A 141 -12.21 -7.17 -2.14
N GLU A 142 -13.33 -7.85 -1.83
CA GLU A 142 -14.09 -8.66 -2.79
C GLU A 142 -14.47 -7.91 -4.06
N HIS A 143 -14.83 -6.63 -3.94
CA HIS A 143 -15.43 -5.85 -5.00
C HIS A 143 -14.45 -4.90 -5.69
N TYR A 144 -13.42 -4.42 -5.00
CA TYR A 144 -12.56 -3.36 -5.52
C TYR A 144 -11.08 -3.58 -5.25
N VAL A 145 -10.25 -3.04 -6.14
CA VAL A 145 -8.82 -2.76 -5.91
C VAL A 145 -8.64 -1.25 -5.85
N TYR A 146 -7.90 -0.77 -4.86
CA TYR A 146 -7.56 0.65 -4.71
C TYR A 146 -6.04 0.83 -4.72
N ILE A 147 -5.59 1.87 -5.43
CA ILE A 147 -4.18 2.26 -5.50
C ILE A 147 -4.09 3.78 -5.37
N TYR A 148 -3.34 4.24 -4.37
CA TYR A 148 -2.87 5.61 -4.31
C TYR A 148 -1.47 5.70 -4.93
N MET A 149 -1.27 6.65 -5.83
CA MET A 149 -0.03 6.80 -6.59
C MET A 149 0.46 8.25 -6.57
N VAL A 150 1.77 8.43 -6.66
CA VAL A 150 2.38 9.76 -6.80
C VAL A 150 3.39 9.76 -7.94
N LYS A 151 3.58 10.91 -8.57
CA LYS A 151 4.68 11.17 -9.51
C LYS A 151 5.42 12.42 -9.06
N GLY A 152 6.73 12.36 -8.89
CA GLY A 152 7.51 13.47 -8.36
C GLY A 152 7.00 13.95 -6.99
N GLN A 153 6.80 15.26 -6.84
CA GLN A 153 6.31 15.90 -5.63
C GLN A 153 4.81 16.25 -5.68
N GLU A 154 4.01 15.50 -6.45
CA GLU A 154 2.55 15.70 -6.55
C GLU A 154 1.90 15.66 -5.15
N SER A 155 1.33 16.79 -4.72
CA SER A 155 0.46 16.84 -3.54
C SER A 155 -0.88 16.15 -3.84
N TYR A 156 -1.38 15.31 -2.92
CA TYR A 156 -2.61 14.50 -3.05
C TYR A 156 -2.62 13.44 -4.15
N GLY A 157 -1.61 13.41 -5.03
CA GLY A 157 -1.35 12.34 -5.99
C GLY A 157 -2.54 11.95 -6.87
N ARG A 158 -2.65 10.65 -7.14
CA ARG A 158 -3.61 10.03 -8.06
C ARG A 158 -4.22 8.80 -7.41
N HIS A 159 -5.49 8.55 -7.68
CA HIS A 159 -6.22 7.44 -7.11
C HIS A 159 -6.76 6.58 -8.23
N TYR A 160 -6.43 5.30 -8.21
CA TYR A 160 -7.00 4.32 -9.13
C TYR A 160 -7.92 3.39 -8.35
N ILE A 161 -9.15 3.25 -8.84
CA ILE A 161 -10.20 2.43 -8.24
C ILE A 161 -10.68 1.48 -9.33
N TYR A 162 -10.47 0.19 -9.15
CA TYR A 162 -10.91 -0.84 -10.08
C TYR A 162 -12.03 -1.66 -9.45
N ASN A 163 -13.20 -1.69 -10.11
CA ASN A 163 -14.33 -2.53 -9.73
C ASN A 163 -14.15 -3.92 -10.36
N ARG A 164 -13.84 -4.90 -9.51
CA ARG A 164 -13.57 -6.30 -9.87
C ARG A 164 -14.80 -7.04 -10.38
N MET A 165 -16.00 -6.60 -9.99
CA MET A 165 -17.26 -7.23 -10.40
C MET A 165 -17.70 -6.79 -11.79
N ARG A 166 -17.30 -5.59 -12.19
CA ARG A 166 -17.72 -4.95 -13.43
C ARG A 166 -16.62 -4.85 -14.47
N ASP A 167 -15.39 -5.15 -14.08
CA ASP A 167 -14.19 -5.01 -14.90
C ASP A 167 -14.01 -3.56 -15.42
N VAL A 168 -14.17 -2.58 -14.53
CA VAL A 168 -14.04 -1.16 -14.87
C VAL A 168 -13.12 -0.44 -13.90
N GLY A 169 -12.16 0.30 -14.44
CA GLY A 169 -11.23 1.15 -13.69
C GLY A 169 -11.56 2.63 -13.80
N TYR A 170 -11.33 3.37 -12.70
CA TYR A 170 -11.49 4.81 -12.61
C TYR A 170 -10.18 5.42 -12.11
N LEU A 171 -9.67 6.42 -12.82
CA LEU A 171 -8.50 7.20 -12.42
C LEU A 171 -8.95 8.60 -12.01
N ILE A 172 -8.77 8.94 -10.74
CA ILE A 172 -9.00 10.27 -10.20
C ILE A 172 -7.64 10.95 -10.09
N LYS A 173 -7.56 12.17 -10.64
CA LYS A 173 -6.37 13.03 -10.54
C LYS A 173 -6.77 14.28 -9.77
N ARG A 174 -5.79 14.97 -9.19
CA ARG A 174 -6.04 16.26 -8.54
C ARG A 174 -6.81 17.19 -9.49
N GLY A 175 -7.94 17.71 -9.01
CA GLY A 175 -8.77 18.67 -9.73
C GLY A 175 -9.87 18.08 -10.60
N GLU A 176 -9.90 16.75 -10.85
CA GLU A 176 -10.94 16.14 -11.68
C GLU A 176 -11.31 14.72 -11.18
N PRO A 177 -12.59 14.44 -10.82
CA PRO A 177 -13.74 15.34 -10.70
C PRO A 177 -13.80 16.16 -9.38
N PHE A 178 -12.91 15.85 -8.43
CA PHE A 178 -12.61 16.57 -7.19
C PHE A 178 -11.26 16.05 -6.65
N CYS A 179 -10.67 16.69 -5.64
CA CYS A 179 -9.44 16.19 -5.02
C CYS A 179 -9.78 15.11 -3.99
N MET A 180 -9.16 13.94 -4.05
CA MET A 180 -9.40 12.87 -3.10
C MET A 180 -8.20 12.79 -2.13
N TYR A 181 -8.45 12.41 -0.87
CA TYR A 181 -7.40 12.19 0.11
C TYR A 181 -6.93 10.73 0.09
N PRO A 182 -5.64 10.42 0.34
CA PRO A 182 -5.16 9.04 0.42
C PRO A 182 -5.97 8.18 1.40
N CYS A 183 -6.63 7.16 0.88
CA CYS A 183 -7.42 6.24 1.68
C CYS A 183 -6.54 5.17 2.32
N PHE A 184 -6.84 4.81 3.57
CA PHE A 184 -6.12 3.78 4.33
C PHE A 184 -6.84 2.43 4.37
N ALA A 185 -8.13 2.38 4.04
CA ALA A 185 -8.92 1.16 4.06
C ALA A 185 -10.09 1.20 3.07
N ILE A 186 -10.65 0.02 2.79
CA ILE A 186 -11.90 -0.16 2.07
C ILE A 186 -12.81 -1.13 2.83
N ASP A 187 -14.06 -0.73 3.05
CA ASP A 187 -15.10 -1.58 3.63
C ASP A 187 -16.34 -1.57 2.73
N GLY A 188 -16.72 -2.75 2.22
CA GLY A 188 -17.75 -2.87 1.18
C GLY A 188 -17.46 -1.98 -0.04
N ASN A 189 -18.28 -0.94 -0.22
CA ASN A 189 -18.13 0.06 -1.27
C ASN A 189 -17.70 1.44 -0.73
N VAL A 190 -17.05 1.50 0.43
CA VAL A 190 -16.61 2.74 1.07
C VAL A 190 -15.10 2.75 1.21
N LEU A 191 -14.45 3.76 0.63
CA LEU A 191 -13.04 4.05 0.90
C LEU A 191 -12.93 5.03 2.07
N LEU A 192 -12.02 4.75 3.00
CA LEU A 192 -11.81 5.52 4.22
C LEU A 192 -10.51 6.31 4.13
N ALA A 193 -10.57 7.61 4.36
CA ALA A 193 -9.41 8.49 4.50
C ALA A 193 -9.44 9.22 5.84
N VAL A 194 -8.29 9.72 6.30
CA VAL A 194 -8.19 10.59 7.47
C VAL A 194 -7.42 11.84 7.09
N CYS A 195 -8.01 13.02 7.26
CA CYS A 195 -7.32 14.29 7.01
C CYS A 195 -7.37 15.20 8.24
N GLN A 196 -6.54 16.24 8.24
CA GLN A 196 -6.67 17.33 9.21
C GLN A 196 -7.87 18.22 8.85
N PRO A 197 -8.51 18.90 9.83
CA PRO A 197 -9.60 19.83 9.56
C PRO A 197 -9.30 20.86 8.48
N SER A 198 -8.09 21.44 8.51
CA SER A 198 -7.64 22.45 7.55
C SER A 198 -7.53 21.94 6.10
N GLU A 199 -7.45 20.62 5.89
CA GLU A 199 -7.37 20.01 4.56
C GLU A 199 -8.75 19.62 4.01
N LEU A 200 -9.77 19.52 4.88
CA LEU A 200 -11.09 19.00 4.54
C LEU A 200 -11.74 19.74 3.35
N PRO A 201 -11.74 21.08 3.27
CA PRO A 201 -12.39 21.80 2.17
C PRO A 201 -11.83 21.47 0.79
N MET A 202 -10.61 20.94 0.72
CA MET A 202 -10.00 20.55 -0.56
C MET A 202 -10.44 19.16 -1.00
N CYS A 203 -10.75 18.26 -0.07
CA CYS A 203 -10.91 16.83 -0.35
C CYS A 203 -12.36 16.32 -0.31
N VAL A 204 -13.32 17.25 -0.15
CA VAL A 204 -14.76 17.00 -0.24
C VAL A 204 -15.41 17.97 -1.22
N ASP A 205 -16.55 17.59 -1.77
CA ASP A 205 -17.36 18.45 -2.63
C ASP A 205 -18.81 18.39 -2.14
N ARG A 206 -19.35 19.57 -1.78
CA ARG A 206 -20.71 19.73 -1.25
C ARG A 206 -21.77 19.12 -2.18
N LYS A 207 -21.50 19.04 -3.49
CA LYS A 207 -22.44 18.42 -4.45
C LYS A 207 -22.64 16.92 -4.25
N PHE A 208 -21.75 16.28 -3.50
CA PHE A 208 -21.79 14.84 -3.19
C PHE A 208 -22.10 14.55 -1.71
N MET A 209 -22.49 15.56 -0.93
CA MET A 209 -22.74 15.43 0.51
C MET A 209 -24.21 15.66 0.83
N ALA A 210 -24.71 14.99 1.88
CA ALA A 210 -26.03 15.25 2.44
C ALA A 210 -26.05 16.58 3.22
N PRO A 211 -27.21 17.27 3.35
CA PRO A 211 -27.31 18.52 4.10
C PRO A 211 -26.80 18.41 5.54
N GLU A 212 -27.03 17.29 6.22
CA GLU A 212 -26.57 17.06 7.58
C GLU A 212 -25.05 16.93 7.67
N GLU A 213 -24.42 16.34 6.65
CA GLU A 213 -22.96 16.21 6.55
C GLU A 213 -22.32 17.58 6.25
N ILE A 214 -22.96 18.41 5.43
CA ILE A 214 -22.52 19.78 5.16
C ILE A 214 -22.59 20.60 6.46
N ALA A 215 -23.70 20.54 7.20
CA ALA A 215 -23.83 21.24 8.48
C ALA A 215 -22.80 20.76 9.51
N THR A 216 -22.50 19.46 9.54
CA THR A 216 -21.44 18.89 10.38
C THR A 216 -20.09 19.48 9.98
N MET A 217 -19.75 19.44 8.68
CA MET A 217 -18.50 19.98 8.15
C MET A 217 -18.33 21.48 8.45
N GLU A 218 -19.38 22.28 8.33
CA GLU A 218 -19.33 23.73 8.59
C GLU A 218 -19.12 24.08 10.07
N GLY A 219 -19.42 23.15 10.98
CA GLY A 219 -19.16 23.31 12.42
C GLY A 219 -17.74 22.94 12.86
N ILE A 220 -16.93 22.37 11.96
CA ILE A 220 -15.58 21.89 12.26
C ILE A 220 -14.60 23.06 12.33
N LYS A 221 -13.69 23.01 13.30
CA LYS A 221 -12.64 24.00 13.52
C LYS A 221 -11.25 23.41 13.29
N ASP A 222 -10.28 24.27 13.04
CA ASP A 222 -8.90 23.85 12.77
C ASP A 222 -8.25 23.10 13.95
N GLU A 223 -8.68 23.40 15.18
CA GLU A 223 -8.24 22.72 16.41
C GLU A 223 -8.92 21.38 16.70
N ASP A 224 -9.92 20.98 15.89
CA ASP A 224 -10.60 19.71 16.08
C ASP A 224 -9.70 18.51 15.72
N ASN A 225 -10.10 17.33 16.16
CA ASN A 225 -9.42 16.09 15.82
C ASN A 225 -9.48 15.79 14.32
N SER A 226 -8.56 14.94 13.86
CA SER A 226 -8.57 14.43 12.48
C SER A 226 -9.93 13.84 12.08
N ILE A 227 -10.29 14.04 10.83
CA ILE A 227 -11.62 13.78 10.30
C ILE A 227 -11.56 12.54 9.42
N ILE A 228 -12.49 11.62 9.63
CA ILE A 228 -12.65 10.44 8.77
C ILE A 228 -13.55 10.83 7.59
N ILE A 229 -13.00 10.74 6.39
CA ILE A 229 -13.76 10.92 5.14
C ILE A 229 -14.17 9.55 4.61
N LYS A 230 -15.44 9.44 4.23
CA LYS A 230 -16.02 8.24 3.61
C LYS A 230 -16.33 8.53 2.15
N TYR A 231 -15.55 7.96 1.23
CA TYR A 231 -15.84 8.04 -0.19
C TYR A 231 -16.69 6.83 -0.60
N HIS A 232 -17.96 7.07 -0.91
CA HIS A 232 -18.90 6.04 -1.32
C HIS A 232 -18.74 5.75 -2.82
N LEU A 233 -18.29 4.55 -3.15
CA LEU A 233 -18.17 4.05 -4.51
C LEU A 233 -19.54 3.63 -5.02
N LYS A 234 -19.88 4.06 -6.24
CA LYS A 234 -21.09 3.59 -6.92
C LYS A 234 -20.94 2.08 -7.18
N ARG A 235 -21.99 1.32 -6.83
CA ARG A 235 -22.08 -0.11 -7.14
C ARG A 235 -22.35 -0.29 -8.64
#